data_AF-F0R4V8-F1
#
_entry.id   AF-F0R4V8-F1
#
_cell.length_a   1.000
_cell.length_b   1.000
_cell.length_c   1.000
_cell.angle_alpha   90.00
_cell.angle_beta   90.00
_cell.angle_gamma   90.00
#
_symmetry.space_group_name_H-M   'P 1'
#
loop_
_entity.id
_entity.type
_entity.pdbx_description
1 polymer ?
#
loop_
_entity_poly.entity_id
_entity_poly.type
_entity_poly.pdbx_seq_one_letter_code
_entity_poly.pdbx_strand_id
1 'polypeptide(L)'
;MEENWKKNLATDNNGNFTRSISNLRLIFTLDENLSLIKYDTFCQDDVCFSPLFRNVNGNKVDEESAGKIQDYLERTYRLHLTQNKVFEMLKTTSSERSFNPVQDFITQETWDGYPRIATTLIDYLGAEDTPLVKEQTKLWFVAAVARVFNPGCKFDNVLTLPGPQGIGKSTFFKTISGKWFNDSFSFASGDKEKVETITNGWIIEISELNGLKRANDAEAAKAFLSRCSDYMRPAYGHKVVEFMRHNVFAATTNETNFLQGDNGNRRWWIIPVKGNGHVSEWLDALQHVVPQLWAEAYAYYRQGMKLYLTPDMEIQANEVQVQHSNILVDPIMEDLEMYLEREIPIQYASWTIPIRLAYQKGAYSEPNSTMTTLNMVCARQIIEEMPNDLVRRNPAKYTSQYINRLMSMIPNWKRSDQEKVKGLHPAYCDKTGRVKHPWVRVDAPSEEVSPALPSEQDLPF
;
A
#
# COMPACT_ATOMS: atom_id res chain seq x y z
N MET A 1 -23.72 -6.10 46.87
CA MET A 1 -22.97 -6.40 48.11
C MET A 1 -21.51 -6.15 47.79
N GLU A 2 -21.03 -4.91 47.98
CA GLU A 2 -19.59 -4.65 47.94
C GLU A 2 -19.02 -5.15 49.27
N GLU A 3 -18.54 -6.39 49.25
CA GLU A 3 -17.65 -6.89 50.28
C GLU A 3 -16.50 -5.87 50.40
N ASN A 4 -16.32 -5.31 51.61
CA ASN A 4 -15.31 -4.28 51.86
C ASN A 4 -13.92 -4.93 51.70
N TRP A 5 -13.43 -4.97 50.45
CA TRP A 5 -12.19 -5.62 50.03
C TRP A 5 -10.98 -5.11 50.80
N LYS A 6 -11.07 -3.90 51.39
CA LYS A 6 -10.06 -3.33 52.28
C LYS A 6 -9.83 -4.19 53.52
N LYS A 7 -10.81 -5.01 53.94
CA LYS A 7 -10.65 -6.00 55.02
C LYS A 7 -9.72 -7.15 54.66
N ASN A 8 -9.50 -7.40 53.36
CA ASN A 8 -8.61 -8.44 52.87
C ASN A 8 -7.16 -7.96 52.74
N LEU A 9 -6.88 -6.69 53.06
CA LEU A 9 -5.52 -6.15 53.07
C LEU A 9 -4.78 -6.61 54.32
N ALA A 10 -3.62 -7.24 54.13
CA ALA A 10 -2.77 -7.68 55.23
C ALA A 10 -2.14 -6.46 55.94
N THR A 11 -2.29 -6.38 57.26
CA THR A 11 -1.69 -5.35 58.11
C THR A 11 -0.47 -5.88 58.87
N ASP A 12 0.47 -4.99 59.19
CA ASP A 12 1.57 -5.27 60.09
C ASP A 12 1.13 -5.24 61.56
N ASN A 13 2.05 -5.53 62.48
CA ASN A 13 1.81 -5.51 63.92
C ASN A 13 1.40 -4.13 64.46
N ASN A 14 1.64 -3.06 63.70
CA ASN A 14 1.32 -1.68 64.04
C ASN A 14 -0.01 -1.22 63.39
N GLY A 15 -0.72 -2.12 62.70
CA GLY A 15 -1.98 -1.82 62.02
C GLY A 15 -1.84 -1.12 60.67
N ASN A 16 -0.61 -0.93 60.15
CA ASN A 16 -0.40 -0.34 58.83
C ASN A 16 -0.53 -1.41 57.73
N PHE A 17 -0.99 -1.02 56.55
CA PHE A 17 -1.01 -1.94 55.41
C PHE A 17 0.41 -2.35 55.01
N THR A 18 0.62 -3.66 54.83
CA THR A 18 1.91 -4.18 54.37
C THR A 18 2.14 -3.82 52.90
N ARG A 19 3.40 -3.54 52.54
CA ARG A 19 3.86 -3.32 51.14
C ARG A 19 4.05 -4.64 50.38
N SER A 20 3.17 -5.61 50.60
CA SER A 20 3.20 -6.89 49.91
C SER A 20 2.63 -6.76 48.50
N ILE A 21 3.11 -7.58 47.56
CA ILE A 21 2.60 -7.59 46.17
C ILE A 21 1.09 -7.89 46.16
N SER A 22 0.62 -8.78 47.04
CA SER A 22 -0.81 -9.13 47.16
C SER A 22 -1.68 -7.92 47.53
N ASN A 23 -1.24 -7.11 48.51
CA ASN A 23 -1.94 -5.89 48.89
C ASN A 23 -1.94 -4.86 47.77
N LEU A 24 -0.78 -4.63 47.15
CA LEU A 24 -0.67 -3.70 46.03
C LEU A 24 -1.57 -4.11 44.87
N ARG A 25 -1.62 -5.39 44.55
CA ARG A 25 -2.50 -5.92 43.50
C ARG A 25 -3.97 -5.70 43.84
N LEU A 26 -4.40 -6.00 45.07
CA LEU A 26 -5.77 -5.72 45.53
C LEU A 26 -6.12 -4.24 45.40
N ILE A 27 -5.24 -3.34 45.87
CA ILE A 27 -5.45 -1.88 45.79
C ILE A 27 -5.57 -1.42 44.34
N PHE A 28 -4.61 -1.76 43.49
CA PHE A 28 -4.64 -1.35 42.07
C PHE A 28 -5.84 -1.96 41.31
N THR A 29 -6.38 -3.10 41.77
CA THR A 29 -7.50 -3.79 41.11
C THR A 29 -8.86 -3.32 41.62
N LEU A 30 -9.01 -2.98 42.90
CA LEU A 30 -10.33 -2.77 43.51
C LEU A 30 -10.55 -1.33 44.03
N ASP A 31 -9.50 -0.51 44.10
CA ASP A 31 -9.65 0.90 44.46
C ASP A 31 -10.46 1.66 43.40
N GLU A 32 -11.38 2.51 43.84
CA GLU A 32 -12.30 3.26 42.98
C GLU A 32 -11.61 4.13 41.94
N ASN A 33 -10.40 4.64 42.22
CA ASN A 33 -9.67 5.50 41.29
C ASN A 33 -8.64 4.72 40.49
N LEU A 34 -7.90 3.80 41.12
CA LEU A 34 -6.88 3.02 40.42
C LEU A 34 -7.49 1.96 39.51
N SER A 35 -8.68 1.46 39.83
CA SER A 35 -9.38 0.50 38.97
C SER A 35 -9.87 1.08 37.64
N LEU A 36 -9.92 2.41 37.56
CA LEU A 36 -10.21 3.17 36.34
C LEU A 36 -8.98 3.31 35.44
N ILE A 37 -7.83 2.72 35.79
CA ILE A 37 -6.68 2.60 34.88
C ILE A 37 -6.80 1.27 34.14
N LYS A 38 -6.92 1.37 32.83
CA LYS A 38 -7.15 0.23 31.93
C LYS A 38 -6.08 0.19 30.85
N TYR A 39 -5.78 -1.00 30.36
CA TYR A 39 -4.81 -1.18 29.29
C TYR A 39 -5.47 -1.05 27.91
N ASP A 40 -5.01 -0.10 27.10
CA ASP A 40 -5.41 0.03 25.70
C ASP A 40 -4.62 -0.97 24.86
N THR A 41 -5.31 -2.01 24.38
CA THR A 41 -4.70 -3.06 23.56
C THR A 41 -4.35 -2.63 22.14
N PHE A 42 -4.89 -1.50 21.67
CA PHE A 42 -4.62 -0.96 20.34
C PHE A 42 -3.29 -0.21 20.31
N CYS A 43 -3.12 0.79 21.19
CA CYS A 43 -1.87 1.55 21.30
C CYS A 43 -0.83 0.89 22.23
N GLN A 44 -1.21 -0.17 22.95
CA GLN A 44 -0.37 -0.86 23.94
C GLN A 44 0.08 0.01 25.12
N ASP A 45 -0.77 0.95 25.54
CA ASP A 45 -0.50 1.92 26.60
C ASP A 45 -1.52 1.80 27.75
N ASP A 46 -1.12 2.21 28.94
CA ASP A 46 -2.02 2.38 30.08
C ASP A 46 -2.79 3.72 29.95
N VAL A 47 -4.11 3.66 30.08
CA VAL A 47 -5.01 4.82 29.98
C VAL A 47 -5.79 5.00 31.28
N CYS A 48 -5.71 6.20 31.85
CA CYS A 48 -6.39 6.59 33.07
C CYS A 48 -7.71 7.31 32.78
N PHE A 49 -8.82 6.77 33.30
CA PHE A 49 -10.12 7.42 33.24
C PHE A 49 -10.44 8.28 34.47
N SER A 50 -9.72 8.09 35.59
CA SER A 50 -9.88 8.89 36.81
C SER A 50 -9.31 10.31 36.62
N PRO A 51 -10.09 11.37 36.90
CA PRO A 51 -9.61 12.75 36.84
C PRO A 51 -8.39 13.03 37.74
N LEU A 52 -8.19 12.24 38.80
CA LEU A 52 -7.10 12.45 39.77
C LEU A 52 -5.72 12.18 39.19
N PHE A 53 -5.61 11.28 38.22
CA PHE A 53 -4.31 10.85 37.68
C PHE A 53 -4.11 11.21 36.21
N ARG A 54 -4.96 12.08 35.63
CA ARG A 54 -4.74 12.59 34.28
C ARG A 54 -3.53 13.51 34.24
N ASN A 55 -2.73 13.43 33.19
CA ASN A 55 -1.64 14.35 32.92
C ASN A 55 -2.12 15.55 32.11
N VAL A 56 -1.23 16.51 31.86
CA VAL A 56 -1.52 17.68 31.02
C VAL A 56 -1.81 17.31 29.56
N ASN A 57 -1.29 16.17 29.09
CA ASN A 57 -1.38 15.71 27.71
C ASN A 57 -2.58 14.78 27.44
N GLY A 58 -3.46 14.58 28.44
CA GLY A 58 -4.68 13.78 28.32
C GLY A 58 -4.78 12.64 29.32
N ASN A 59 -5.07 11.44 28.81
CA ASN A 59 -5.42 10.28 29.64
C ASN A 59 -4.35 9.18 29.63
N LYS A 60 -3.29 9.31 28.83
CA LYS A 60 -2.20 8.32 28.82
C LYS A 60 -1.39 8.42 30.12
N VAL A 61 -1.12 7.29 30.75
CA VAL A 61 -0.32 7.24 31.97
C VAL A 61 1.15 7.44 31.62
N ASP A 62 1.75 8.46 32.22
CA ASP A 62 3.15 8.84 32.09
C ASP A 62 3.80 9.07 33.47
N GLU A 63 4.99 9.67 33.49
CA GLU A 63 5.72 9.99 34.72
C GLU A 63 4.96 10.95 35.65
N GLU A 64 4.22 11.92 35.09
CA GLU A 64 3.37 12.84 35.85
C GLU A 64 2.23 12.07 36.54
N SER A 65 1.57 11.20 35.77
CA SER A 65 0.48 10.35 36.25
C SER A 65 0.96 9.39 37.35
N ALA A 66 2.13 8.77 37.17
CA ALA A 66 2.76 7.92 38.16
C ALA A 66 3.07 8.68 39.46
N GLY A 67 3.55 9.93 39.36
CA GLY A 67 3.76 10.82 40.50
C GLY A 67 2.46 11.11 41.29
N LYS A 68 1.36 11.39 40.58
CA LYS A 68 0.03 11.59 41.21
C LYS A 68 -0.48 10.33 41.90
N ILE A 69 -0.27 9.16 41.30
CA ILE A 69 -0.62 7.87 41.89
C ILE A 69 0.20 7.61 43.17
N GLN A 70 1.50 7.93 43.17
CA GLN A 70 2.33 7.82 44.38
C GLN A 70 1.80 8.67 45.54
N ASP A 71 1.50 9.95 45.28
CA ASP A 71 0.94 10.87 46.30
C ASP A 71 -0.41 10.35 46.84
N TYR A 72 -1.26 9.82 45.96
CA TYR A 72 -2.53 9.22 46.35
C TYR A 72 -2.38 7.98 47.24
N LEU A 73 -1.45 7.08 46.90
CA LEU A 73 -1.17 5.88 47.69
C LEU A 73 -0.59 6.21 49.06
N GLU A 74 0.25 7.25 49.14
CA GLU A 74 0.81 7.71 50.40
C GLU A 74 -0.24 8.36 51.31
N ARG A 75 -1.12 9.21 50.75
CA ARG A 75 -2.19 9.87 51.52
C ARG A 75 -3.28 8.92 51.98
N THR A 76 -3.70 8.00 51.11
CA THR A 76 -4.87 7.15 51.33
C THR A 76 -4.52 5.85 52.06
N TYR A 77 -3.39 5.24 51.70
CA TYR A 77 -3.00 3.91 52.18
C TYR A 77 -1.74 3.92 53.06
N ARG A 78 -1.06 5.08 53.23
CA ARG A 78 0.25 5.20 53.91
C ARG A 78 1.33 4.31 53.29
N LEU A 79 1.19 4.00 52.00
CA LEU A 79 2.12 3.17 51.24
C LEU A 79 3.01 4.06 50.37
N HIS A 80 4.30 4.09 50.70
CA HIS A 80 5.30 4.78 49.88
C HIS A 80 5.87 3.83 48.82
N LEU A 81 5.62 4.13 47.55
CA LEU A 81 6.11 3.39 46.38
C LEU A 81 6.96 4.28 45.49
N THR A 82 7.89 3.69 44.74
CA THR A 82 8.62 4.37 43.66
C THR A 82 7.79 4.36 42.36
N GLN A 83 8.06 5.30 41.44
CA GLN A 83 7.35 5.37 40.15
C GLN A 83 7.52 4.07 39.35
N ASN A 84 8.74 3.51 39.34
CA ASN A 84 9.01 2.23 38.71
C ASN A 84 8.12 1.10 39.27
N LYS A 85 7.86 1.10 40.58
CA LYS A 85 6.98 0.09 41.18
C LYS A 85 5.51 0.32 40.80
N VAL A 86 5.09 1.56 40.62
CA VAL A 86 3.75 1.90 40.09
C VAL A 86 3.59 1.35 38.67
N PHE A 87 4.53 1.63 37.76
CA PHE A 87 4.50 1.11 36.39
C PHE A 87 4.52 -0.44 36.36
N GLU A 88 5.34 -1.08 37.21
CA GLU A 88 5.38 -2.53 37.33
C GLU A 88 4.01 -3.11 37.76
N MET A 89 3.37 -2.50 38.76
CA MET A 89 2.05 -2.92 39.22
C MET A 89 0.97 -2.67 38.16
N LEU A 90 0.99 -1.53 37.49
CA LEU A 90 0.05 -1.23 36.40
C LEU A 90 0.15 -2.26 35.29
N LYS A 91 1.34 -2.56 34.79
CA LYS A 91 1.56 -3.56 33.74
C LYS A 91 0.91 -4.92 34.00
N THR A 92 0.82 -5.32 35.28
CA THR A 92 0.19 -6.59 35.69
C THR A 92 -1.28 -6.49 36.05
N THR A 93 -1.81 -5.31 36.35
CA THR A 93 -3.19 -5.11 36.84
C THR A 93 -4.10 -4.44 35.82
N SER A 94 -3.60 -3.51 35.02
CA SER A 94 -4.36 -2.83 33.97
C SER A 94 -4.71 -3.77 32.81
N SER A 95 -3.84 -4.73 32.51
CA SER A 95 -4.02 -5.74 31.46
C SER A 95 -5.22 -6.66 31.70
N GLU A 96 -5.60 -6.89 32.96
CA GLU A 96 -6.81 -7.63 33.35
C GLU A 96 -8.10 -6.88 33.04
N ARG A 97 -8.01 -5.57 32.80
CA ARG A 97 -9.11 -4.69 32.40
C ARG A 97 -8.83 -4.04 31.06
N SER A 98 -8.21 -4.82 30.18
CA SER A 98 -7.89 -4.39 28.83
C SER A 98 -9.16 -4.04 28.05
N PHE A 99 -9.02 -3.08 27.15
CA PHE A 99 -10.04 -2.69 26.20
C PHE A 99 -9.39 -2.34 24.86
N ASN A 100 -10.18 -2.26 23.80
CA ASN A 100 -9.71 -1.81 22.50
C ASN A 100 -10.62 -0.67 22.03
N PRO A 101 -10.15 0.58 22.09
CA PRO A 101 -11.02 1.71 21.85
C PRO A 101 -11.45 1.84 20.38
N VAL A 102 -10.73 1.20 19.44
CA VAL A 102 -11.14 1.12 18.03
C VAL A 102 -12.23 0.07 17.86
N GLN A 103 -12.14 -1.09 18.52
CA GLN A 103 -13.23 -2.07 18.53
C GLN A 103 -14.50 -1.49 19.17
N ASP A 104 -14.35 -0.79 20.29
CA ASP A 104 -15.47 -0.11 20.97
C ASP A 104 -16.11 0.93 20.03
N PHE A 105 -15.29 1.72 19.31
CA PHE A 105 -15.79 2.69 18.34
C PHE A 105 -16.51 2.06 17.15
N ILE A 106 -16.00 0.94 16.62
CA ILE A 106 -16.65 0.23 15.50
C ILE A 106 -17.98 -0.39 15.95
N THR A 107 -18.06 -0.84 17.20
CA THR A 107 -19.23 -1.58 17.75
C THR A 107 -20.22 -0.71 18.51
N GLN A 108 -19.95 0.60 18.64
CA GLN A 108 -20.80 1.53 19.38
C GLN A 108 -22.20 1.66 18.77
N GLU A 109 -22.31 1.47 17.46
CA GLU A 109 -23.54 1.65 16.68
C GLU A 109 -23.92 0.33 15.98
N THR A 110 -25.21 0.05 15.86
CA THR A 110 -25.70 -1.10 15.07
C THR A 110 -26.01 -0.64 13.65
N TRP A 111 -25.60 -1.43 12.66
CA TRP A 111 -25.86 -1.11 11.25
C TRP A 111 -27.36 -1.06 10.98
N ASP A 112 -27.80 0.03 10.36
CA ASP A 112 -29.20 0.28 10.02
C ASP A 112 -29.71 -0.45 8.76
N GLY A 113 -28.84 -1.20 8.09
CA GLY A 113 -29.17 -1.99 6.89
C GLY A 113 -29.07 -1.21 5.57
N TYR A 114 -28.77 0.10 5.60
CA TYR A 114 -28.58 0.88 4.38
C TYR A 114 -27.11 0.83 3.94
N PRO A 115 -26.83 0.41 2.68
CA PRO A 115 -25.47 0.35 2.18
C PRO A 115 -24.94 1.74 1.82
N ARG A 116 -23.79 2.12 2.38
CA ARG A 116 -23.15 3.43 2.22
C ARG A 116 -21.66 3.34 1.88
N ILE A 117 -20.92 2.40 2.50
CA ILE A 117 -19.45 2.35 2.34
C ILE A 117 -18.99 2.24 0.89
N ALA A 118 -19.78 1.60 0.01
CA ALA A 118 -19.44 1.45 -1.40
C ALA A 118 -19.48 2.78 -2.18
N THR A 119 -20.33 3.74 -1.79
CA THR A 119 -20.47 5.03 -2.48
C THR A 119 -19.75 6.17 -1.79
N THR A 120 -19.25 5.98 -0.57
CA THR A 120 -18.61 7.05 0.22
C THR A 120 -17.56 7.85 -0.56
N LEU A 121 -16.65 7.22 -1.31
CA LEU A 121 -15.65 7.99 -2.08
C LEU A 121 -16.25 8.72 -3.29
N ILE A 122 -17.36 8.21 -3.84
CA ILE A 122 -18.12 8.86 -4.92
C ILE A 122 -18.80 10.10 -4.34
N ASP A 123 -19.54 9.92 -3.25
CA ASP A 123 -20.38 10.94 -2.63
C ASP A 123 -19.56 12.10 -2.05
N TYR A 124 -18.43 11.81 -1.39
CA TYR A 124 -17.64 12.83 -0.69
C TYR A 124 -16.43 13.36 -1.48
N LEU A 125 -15.80 12.53 -2.32
CA LEU A 125 -14.57 12.89 -3.03
C LEU A 125 -14.72 12.92 -4.56
N GLY A 126 -15.91 12.64 -5.10
CA GLY A 126 -16.18 12.72 -6.53
C GLY A 126 -15.40 11.67 -7.34
N ALA A 127 -15.27 10.46 -6.78
CA ALA A 127 -14.80 9.31 -7.54
C ALA A 127 -15.81 8.92 -8.63
N GLU A 128 -15.35 8.22 -9.67
CA GLU A 128 -16.23 7.71 -10.71
C GLU A 128 -17.13 6.57 -10.19
N ASP A 129 -18.42 6.59 -10.53
CA ASP A 129 -19.33 5.51 -10.17
C ASP A 129 -19.11 4.30 -11.08
N THR A 130 -18.16 3.45 -10.67
CA THR A 130 -17.89 2.16 -11.30
C THR A 130 -18.00 1.01 -10.30
N PRO A 131 -18.32 -0.21 -10.76
CA PRO A 131 -18.31 -1.39 -9.90
C PRO A 131 -16.96 -1.64 -9.21
N LEU A 132 -15.86 -1.33 -9.90
CA LEU A 132 -14.51 -1.49 -9.35
C LEU A 132 -14.27 -0.55 -8.16
N VAL A 133 -14.62 0.74 -8.30
CA VAL A 133 -14.49 1.75 -7.23
C VAL A 133 -15.32 1.37 -6.02
N LYS A 134 -16.58 0.96 -6.24
CA LYS A 134 -17.48 0.50 -5.18
C LYS A 134 -16.90 -0.69 -4.41
N GLU A 135 -16.38 -1.69 -5.12
CA GLU A 135 -15.84 -2.90 -4.50
C GLU A 135 -14.51 -2.63 -3.77
N GLN A 136 -13.58 -1.87 -4.37
CA GLN A 136 -12.31 -1.50 -3.73
C GLN A 136 -12.55 -0.70 -2.43
N THR A 137 -13.47 0.27 -2.47
CA THR A 137 -13.84 1.06 -1.30
C THR A 137 -14.41 0.16 -0.21
N LYS A 138 -15.40 -0.67 -0.56
CA LYS A 138 -16.05 -1.62 0.35
C LYS A 138 -15.03 -2.56 1.00
N LEU A 139 -14.19 -3.22 0.20
CA LEU A 139 -13.17 -4.15 0.68
C LEU A 139 -12.18 -3.48 1.63
N TRP A 140 -11.78 -2.24 1.35
CA TRP A 140 -10.84 -1.51 2.19
C TRP A 140 -11.42 -1.19 3.57
N PHE A 141 -12.68 -0.74 3.65
CA PHE A 141 -13.39 -0.53 4.92
C PHE A 141 -13.51 -1.83 5.72
N VAL A 142 -13.91 -2.93 5.08
CA VAL A 142 -14.04 -4.24 5.74
C VAL A 142 -12.66 -4.76 6.19
N ALA A 143 -11.60 -4.53 5.42
CA ALA A 143 -10.24 -4.89 5.79
C ALA A 143 -9.73 -4.09 7.01
N ALA A 144 -10.08 -2.80 7.10
CA ALA A 144 -9.74 -1.96 8.25
C ALA A 144 -10.37 -2.49 9.54
N VAL A 145 -11.62 -2.94 9.47
CA VAL A 145 -12.28 -3.63 10.58
C VAL A 145 -11.61 -4.98 10.87
N ALA A 146 -11.37 -5.80 9.85
CA ALA A 146 -10.76 -7.12 10.02
C ALA A 146 -9.38 -7.05 10.68
N ARG A 147 -8.58 -6.03 10.37
CA ARG A 147 -7.27 -5.77 10.99
C ARG A 147 -7.36 -5.49 12.49
N VAL A 148 -8.43 -4.85 12.94
CA VAL A 148 -8.64 -4.51 14.36
C VAL A 148 -9.15 -5.71 15.17
N PHE A 149 -10.04 -6.52 14.59
CA PHE A 149 -10.61 -7.70 15.27
C PHE A 149 -9.76 -8.97 15.12
N ASN A 150 -8.93 -9.05 14.08
CA ASN A 150 -7.97 -10.12 13.85
C ASN A 150 -6.61 -9.53 13.44
N PRO A 151 -5.85 -8.96 14.40
CA PRO A 151 -4.53 -8.40 14.15
C PRO A 151 -3.62 -9.43 13.47
N GLY A 152 -2.88 -8.98 12.45
CA GLY A 152 -2.01 -9.85 11.64
C GLY A 152 -2.71 -10.54 10.47
N CYS A 153 -4.02 -10.38 10.27
CA CYS A 153 -4.69 -10.88 9.08
C CYS A 153 -4.06 -10.31 7.79
N LYS A 154 -4.01 -11.07 6.70
CA LYS A 154 -3.32 -10.62 5.49
C LYS A 154 -4.16 -9.57 4.75
N PHE A 155 -3.64 -8.35 4.67
CA PHE A 155 -4.14 -7.30 3.77
C PHE A 155 -2.99 -6.35 3.44
N ASP A 156 -2.50 -6.39 2.20
CA ASP A 156 -1.36 -5.60 1.71
C ASP A 156 -1.74 -4.60 0.61
N ASN A 157 -3.05 -4.38 0.42
CA ASN A 157 -3.57 -3.37 -0.50
C ASN A 157 -3.63 -1.99 0.18
N VAL A 158 -3.38 -0.96 -0.61
CA VAL A 158 -3.33 0.46 -0.22
C VAL A 158 -4.35 1.21 -1.08
N LEU A 159 -5.35 1.79 -0.42
CA LEU A 159 -6.32 2.64 -1.10
C LEU A 159 -5.64 3.96 -1.48
N THR A 160 -5.57 4.27 -2.78
CA THR A 160 -4.78 5.38 -3.31
C THR A 160 -5.68 6.37 -4.03
N LEU A 161 -5.67 7.62 -3.59
CA LEU A 161 -6.53 8.68 -4.09
C LEU A 161 -5.70 9.73 -4.84
N PRO A 162 -5.46 9.56 -6.16
CA PRO A 162 -4.94 10.64 -6.98
C PRO A 162 -6.02 11.66 -7.30
N GLY A 163 -5.71 12.94 -7.19
CA GLY A 163 -6.65 14.01 -7.54
C GLY A 163 -6.16 15.39 -7.13
N PRO A 164 -6.89 16.46 -7.49
CA PRO A 164 -6.45 17.83 -7.20
C PRO A 164 -6.15 18.08 -5.73
N GLN A 165 -5.24 19.03 -5.47
CA GLN A 165 -4.97 19.48 -4.11
C GLN A 165 -6.20 20.21 -3.55
N GLY A 166 -6.43 20.08 -2.24
CA GLY A 166 -7.49 20.83 -1.55
C GLY A 166 -8.90 20.23 -1.62
N ILE A 167 -9.10 19.09 -2.28
CA ILE A 167 -10.41 18.41 -2.34
C ILE A 167 -10.78 17.64 -1.05
N GLY A 168 -9.95 17.69 -0.01
CA GLY A 168 -10.23 17.07 1.28
C GLY A 168 -9.84 15.60 1.45
N LYS A 169 -8.93 15.05 0.63
CA LYS A 169 -8.48 13.64 0.71
C LYS A 169 -8.00 13.24 2.12
N SER A 170 -7.04 13.97 2.68
CA SER A 170 -6.52 13.73 4.04
C SER A 170 -7.58 14.01 5.11
N THR A 171 -8.42 15.03 4.88
CA THR A 171 -9.54 15.35 5.78
C THR A 171 -10.56 14.21 5.85
N PHE A 172 -10.86 13.57 4.72
CA PHE A 172 -11.73 12.40 4.67
C PHE A 172 -11.20 11.28 5.56
N PHE A 173 -9.94 10.86 5.37
CA PHE A 173 -9.34 9.80 6.19
C PHE A 173 -9.26 10.16 7.67
N LYS A 174 -8.93 11.42 7.98
CA LYS A 174 -8.94 11.94 9.34
C LYS A 174 -10.33 11.91 9.97
N THR A 175 -11.37 12.27 9.23
CA THR A 175 -12.75 12.25 9.75
C THR A 175 -13.22 10.84 10.04
N ILE A 176 -12.97 9.87 9.16
CA ILE A 176 -13.45 8.49 9.37
C ILE A 176 -12.70 7.76 10.49
N SER A 177 -11.42 8.06 10.72
CA SER A 177 -10.61 7.43 11.79
C SER A 177 -10.53 8.24 13.08
N GLY A 178 -10.95 9.50 13.08
CA GLY A 178 -10.88 10.38 14.23
C GLY A 178 -9.46 10.49 14.81
N LYS A 179 -9.30 10.09 16.07
CA LYS A 179 -8.02 10.19 16.80
C LYS A 179 -7.00 9.11 16.44
N TRP A 180 -7.37 8.10 15.65
CA TRP A 180 -6.47 7.02 15.22
C TRP A 180 -5.94 7.22 13.80
N PHE A 181 -6.07 8.44 13.27
CA PHE A 181 -5.46 8.86 12.02
C PHE A 181 -3.97 9.15 12.20
N ASN A 182 -3.14 8.75 11.25
CA ASN A 182 -1.73 9.13 11.22
C ASN A 182 -1.29 9.49 9.79
N ASP A 183 -0.82 10.71 9.59
CA ASP A 183 -0.34 11.28 8.31
C ASP A 183 1.18 11.51 8.27
N SER A 184 1.88 11.14 9.35
CA SER A 184 3.32 11.37 9.52
C SER A 184 4.16 10.19 9.00
N PHE A 185 3.53 9.17 8.42
CA PHE A 185 4.22 8.00 7.90
C PHE A 185 4.97 8.30 6.60
N SER A 186 6.23 7.85 6.52
CA SER A 186 7.05 7.96 5.32
C SER A 186 7.83 6.67 5.06
N PHE A 187 7.87 6.24 3.80
CA PHE A 187 8.72 5.11 3.40
C PHE A 187 10.21 5.45 3.47
N ALA A 188 10.58 6.73 3.54
CA ALA A 188 11.96 7.17 3.70
C ALA A 188 12.47 7.08 5.15
N SER A 189 11.57 6.98 6.15
CA SER A 189 11.95 6.89 7.56
C SER A 189 12.68 5.56 7.88
N GLY A 190 13.39 5.54 9.00
CA GLY A 190 14.02 4.30 9.48
C GLY A 190 12.98 3.25 9.87
N ASP A 191 13.34 1.96 9.80
CA ASP A 191 12.40 0.86 10.11
C ASP A 191 11.79 0.95 11.51
N LYS A 192 12.57 1.41 12.50
CA LYS A 192 12.06 1.60 13.88
C LYS A 192 10.95 2.66 13.93
N GLU A 193 11.18 3.81 13.30
CA GLU A 193 10.24 4.92 13.26
C GLU A 193 8.96 4.52 12.53
N LYS A 194 9.09 3.84 11.37
CA LYS A 194 7.93 3.29 10.65
C LYS A 194 7.08 2.40 11.53
N VAL A 195 7.68 1.44 12.24
CA VAL A 195 6.95 0.50 13.10
C VAL A 195 6.27 1.24 14.26
N GLU A 196 6.95 2.22 14.86
CA GLU A 196 6.39 3.05 15.93
C GLU A 196 5.20 3.89 15.46
N THR A 197 5.27 4.49 14.28
CA THR A 197 4.18 5.25 13.64
C THR A 197 2.96 4.37 13.40
N ILE A 198 3.15 3.20 12.78
CA ILE A 198 2.01 2.32 12.43
C ILE A 198 1.40 1.62 13.65
N THR A 199 2.16 1.42 14.72
CA THR A 199 1.63 0.82 15.96
C THR A 199 0.61 1.75 16.62
N ASN A 200 0.77 3.06 16.47
CA ASN A 200 -0.09 4.07 17.10
C ASN A 200 -1.24 4.58 16.22
N GLY A 201 -1.41 4.06 15.00
CA GLY A 201 -2.47 4.50 14.07
C GLY A 201 -3.29 3.34 13.53
N TRP A 202 -4.55 3.60 13.19
CA TRP A 202 -5.45 2.64 12.53
C TRP A 202 -5.46 2.85 11.02
N ILE A 203 -5.63 4.09 10.60
CA ILE A 203 -5.53 4.50 9.20
C ILE A 203 -4.26 5.31 9.05
N ILE A 204 -3.32 4.73 8.31
CA ILE A 204 -2.01 5.32 8.04
C ILE A 204 -2.05 5.93 6.65
N GLU A 205 -2.03 7.26 6.57
CA GLU A 205 -1.89 8.00 5.33
C GLU A 205 -0.42 8.07 4.91
N ILE A 206 -0.18 7.72 3.64
CA ILE A 206 1.08 7.93 2.93
C ILE A 206 0.92 9.18 2.08
N SER A 207 1.18 10.34 2.68
CA SER A 207 1.03 11.65 2.07
C SER A 207 2.01 11.85 0.91
N GLU A 208 1.49 12.23 -0.26
CA GLU A 208 2.24 12.39 -1.53
C GLU A 208 3.11 11.19 -1.90
N LEU A 209 2.72 9.98 -1.46
CA LEU A 209 3.48 8.75 -1.70
C LEU A 209 4.96 8.88 -1.30
N ASN A 210 5.22 9.62 -0.21
CA ASN A 210 6.57 10.01 0.17
C ASN A 210 7.46 8.78 0.41
N GLY A 211 8.67 8.83 -0.16
CA GLY A 211 9.62 7.71 -0.14
C GLY A 211 9.35 6.61 -1.18
N LEU A 212 8.57 6.87 -2.24
CA LEU A 212 8.32 5.91 -3.33
C LEU A 212 8.85 6.38 -4.70
N LYS A 213 9.72 7.39 -4.73
CA LYS A 213 10.19 8.02 -5.98
C LYS A 213 11.12 7.15 -6.82
N ARG A 214 11.79 6.16 -6.22
CA ARG A 214 12.73 5.27 -6.92
C ARG A 214 12.20 3.83 -6.95
N ALA A 215 12.57 3.08 -7.98
CA ALA A 215 12.16 1.68 -8.12
C ALA A 215 12.55 0.81 -6.92
N ASN A 216 13.76 0.98 -6.37
CA ASN A 216 14.20 0.23 -5.18
C ASN A 216 13.36 0.57 -3.95
N ASP A 217 12.97 1.84 -3.79
CA ASP A 217 12.14 2.26 -2.66
C ASP A 217 10.71 1.68 -2.80
N ALA A 218 10.19 1.61 -4.03
CA ALA A 218 8.92 0.96 -4.31
C ALA A 218 8.93 -0.55 -4.00
N GLU A 219 10.02 -1.26 -4.30
CA GLU A 219 10.17 -2.68 -3.91
C GLU A 219 10.27 -2.85 -2.39
N ALA A 220 11.03 -1.98 -1.71
CA ALA A 220 11.12 -1.99 -0.24
C ALA A 220 9.76 -1.72 0.41
N ALA A 221 8.98 -0.79 -0.14
CA ALA A 221 7.62 -0.51 0.31
C ALA A 221 6.68 -1.69 0.08
N LYS A 222 6.74 -2.37 -1.07
CA LYS A 222 5.96 -3.60 -1.32
C LYS A 222 6.29 -4.69 -0.30
N ALA A 223 7.57 -4.87 0.01
CA ALA A 223 8.02 -5.80 1.04
C ALA A 223 7.49 -5.40 2.42
N PHE A 224 7.53 -4.10 2.75
CA PHE A 224 6.98 -3.57 4.00
C PHE A 224 5.48 -3.80 4.09
N LEU A 225 4.67 -3.39 3.11
CA LEU A 225 3.22 -3.57 3.08
C LEU A 225 2.79 -5.04 3.17
N SER A 226 3.62 -5.95 2.67
CA SER A 226 3.33 -7.38 2.66
C SER A 226 3.41 -8.06 4.04
N ARG A 227 4.07 -7.46 5.04
CA ARG A 227 4.24 -8.07 6.36
C ARG A 227 2.90 -8.17 7.11
N CYS A 228 2.78 -9.19 7.95
CA CYS A 228 1.63 -9.39 8.85
C CYS A 228 1.94 -8.98 10.30
N SER A 229 3.22 -9.02 10.68
CA SER A 229 3.72 -8.56 11.96
C SER A 229 5.03 -7.80 11.77
N ASP A 230 5.35 -6.95 12.73
CA ASP A 230 6.60 -6.20 12.80
C ASP A 230 7.25 -6.44 14.17
N TYR A 231 8.59 -6.46 14.20
CA TYR A 231 9.35 -6.66 15.43
C TYR A 231 9.94 -5.34 15.88
N MET A 232 9.66 -4.94 17.12
CA MET A 232 10.20 -3.70 17.69
C MET A 232 10.58 -3.92 19.15
N ARG A 233 11.65 -3.24 19.58
CA ARG A 233 12.01 -3.11 20.99
C ARG A 233 11.45 -1.78 21.51
N PRO A 234 10.46 -1.78 22.42
CA PRO A 234 9.99 -0.57 23.07
C PRO A 234 11.15 0.17 23.77
N ALA A 235 11.07 1.50 23.89
CA ALA A 235 12.15 2.33 24.46
C ALA A 235 12.59 1.87 25.87
N TYR A 236 11.66 1.34 26.66
CA TYR A 236 11.90 0.77 28.00
C TYR A 236 11.73 -0.76 28.04
N GLY A 237 11.65 -1.40 26.86
CA GLY A 237 11.51 -2.83 26.71
C GLY A 237 12.84 -3.56 26.91
N HIS A 238 12.85 -4.60 27.74
CA HIS A 238 14.00 -5.49 27.87
C HIS A 238 14.15 -6.47 26.69
N LYS A 239 13.07 -6.70 25.93
CA LYS A 239 13.03 -7.66 24.82
C LYS A 239 12.38 -7.03 23.59
N VAL A 240 12.73 -7.57 22.43
CA VAL A 240 11.99 -7.35 21.18
C VAL A 240 10.63 -8.02 21.32
N VAL A 241 9.57 -7.31 20.94
CA VAL A 241 8.20 -7.79 20.95
C VAL A 241 7.70 -7.84 19.51
N GLU A 242 6.88 -8.84 19.21
CA GLU A 242 6.18 -8.95 17.93
C GLU A 242 4.85 -8.19 18.02
N PHE A 243 4.64 -7.27 17.08
CA PHE A 243 3.43 -6.48 16.93
C PHE A 243 2.66 -6.97 15.71
N MET A 244 1.50 -7.59 15.94
CA MET A 244 0.60 -7.98 14.87
C MET A 244 -0.03 -6.73 14.25
N ARG A 245 -0.05 -6.63 12.92
CA ARG A 245 -0.57 -5.44 12.25
C ARG A 245 -2.08 -5.33 12.38
N HIS A 246 -2.52 -4.21 12.96
CA HIS A 246 -3.92 -3.83 13.14
C HIS A 246 -4.35 -2.59 12.34
N ASN A 247 -3.48 -2.10 11.46
CA ASN A 247 -3.71 -0.92 10.63
C ASN A 247 -3.95 -1.23 9.16
N VAL A 248 -4.50 -0.25 8.45
CA VAL A 248 -4.60 -0.20 6.99
C VAL A 248 -3.92 1.06 6.45
N PHE A 249 -3.47 0.97 5.22
CA PHE A 249 -2.81 2.08 4.54
C PHE A 249 -3.77 2.75 3.56
N ALA A 250 -3.70 4.07 3.53
CA ALA A 250 -4.24 4.92 2.49
C ALA A 250 -3.11 5.78 1.92
N ALA A 251 -3.19 6.13 0.65
CA ALA A 251 -2.24 7.03 0.02
C ALA A 251 -2.99 8.16 -0.68
N THR A 252 -2.46 9.37 -0.57
CA THR A 252 -3.00 10.55 -1.23
C THR A 252 -1.92 11.18 -2.08
N THR A 253 -2.27 11.63 -3.28
CA THR A 253 -1.32 12.32 -4.14
C THR A 253 -2.04 13.27 -5.09
N ASN A 254 -1.32 14.29 -5.53
CA ASN A 254 -1.78 15.16 -6.61
C ASN A 254 -1.22 14.76 -7.98
N GLU A 255 -0.25 13.84 -8.02
CA GLU A 255 0.32 13.32 -9.25
C GLU A 255 -0.59 12.22 -9.81
N THR A 256 -0.77 12.21 -11.14
CA THR A 256 -1.47 11.11 -11.83
C THR A 256 -0.53 9.95 -12.11
N ASN A 257 0.75 10.24 -12.34
CA ASN A 257 1.78 9.26 -12.68
C ASN A 257 2.77 9.14 -11.54
N PHE A 258 2.53 8.19 -10.64
CA PHE A 258 3.31 8.02 -9.41
C PHE A 258 3.83 6.58 -9.22
N LEU A 259 3.25 5.58 -9.90
CA LEU A 259 3.66 4.20 -9.70
C LEU A 259 5.02 3.92 -10.37
N GLN A 260 5.99 3.60 -9.51
CA GLN A 260 7.34 3.17 -9.87
C GLN A 260 7.49 1.64 -9.87
N GLY A 261 8.24 1.14 -10.85
CA GLY A 261 8.63 -0.27 -10.95
C GLY A 261 7.68 -1.16 -11.76
N ASP A 262 8.17 -2.37 -12.04
CA ASP A 262 7.59 -3.27 -13.04
C ASP A 262 6.64 -4.34 -12.49
N ASN A 263 6.77 -4.71 -11.21
CA ASN A 263 6.03 -5.83 -10.62
C ASN A 263 5.33 -5.44 -9.32
N GLY A 264 4.23 -6.12 -8.98
CA GLY A 264 3.61 -6.00 -7.65
C GLY A 264 2.82 -4.71 -7.41
N ASN A 265 2.46 -3.99 -8.48
CA ASN A 265 1.59 -2.80 -8.42
C ASN A 265 0.14 -3.12 -8.02
N ARG A 266 -0.26 -4.40 -8.05
CA ARG A 266 -1.57 -4.89 -7.59
C ARG A 266 -1.99 -4.42 -6.20
N ARG A 267 -1.01 -4.07 -5.36
CA ARG A 267 -1.20 -3.55 -4.00
C ARG A 267 -1.77 -2.14 -3.98
N TRP A 268 -1.71 -1.39 -5.07
CA TRP A 268 -2.21 -0.03 -5.14
C TRP A 268 -3.62 -0.06 -5.75
N TRP A 269 -4.64 0.15 -4.92
CA TRP A 269 -6.01 0.31 -5.38
C TRP A 269 -6.27 1.78 -5.67
N ILE A 270 -6.15 2.14 -6.94
CA ILE A 270 -6.18 3.53 -7.38
C ILE A 270 -7.61 3.94 -7.68
N ILE A 271 -8.10 4.96 -6.98
CA ILE A 271 -9.42 5.56 -7.18
C ILE A 271 -9.23 7.04 -7.44
N PRO A 272 -9.21 7.47 -8.72
CA PRO A 272 -9.12 8.88 -9.06
C PRO A 272 -10.32 9.66 -8.52
N VAL A 273 -10.03 10.81 -7.91
CA VAL A 273 -11.01 11.67 -7.25
C VAL A 273 -10.91 13.09 -7.79
N LYS A 274 -12.05 13.71 -8.11
CA LYS A 274 -12.11 15.07 -8.68
C LYS A 274 -12.49 16.13 -7.64
N GLY A 275 -12.99 15.70 -6.49
CA GLY A 275 -13.66 16.55 -5.51
C GLY A 275 -15.16 16.71 -5.83
N ASN A 276 -15.98 16.71 -4.80
CA ASN A 276 -17.43 16.91 -4.91
C ASN A 276 -17.87 18.08 -4.03
N GLY A 277 -17.44 19.30 -4.40
CA GLY A 277 -17.68 20.51 -3.61
C GLY A 277 -16.58 20.82 -2.60
N HIS A 278 -16.82 21.85 -1.78
CA HIS A 278 -15.87 22.27 -0.75
C HIS A 278 -15.99 21.37 0.49
N VAL A 279 -14.88 21.11 1.19
CA VAL A 279 -14.84 20.21 2.35
C VAL A 279 -15.88 20.57 3.41
N SER A 280 -16.14 21.86 3.62
CA SER A 280 -17.13 22.34 4.59
C SER A 280 -18.58 21.94 4.27
N GLU A 281 -18.89 21.62 3.01
CA GLU A 281 -20.25 21.29 2.57
C GLU A 281 -20.64 19.87 2.99
N TRP A 282 -19.66 18.97 3.15
CA TRP A 282 -19.91 17.56 3.42
C TRP A 282 -19.27 17.03 4.71
N LEU A 283 -18.34 17.78 5.32
CA LEU A 283 -17.61 17.34 6.51
C LEU A 283 -18.54 16.99 7.68
N ASP A 284 -19.53 17.84 7.95
CA ASP A 284 -20.51 17.66 9.04
C ASP A 284 -21.38 16.41 8.79
N ALA A 285 -21.89 16.28 7.56
CA ALA A 285 -22.65 15.11 7.15
C ALA A 285 -21.81 13.82 7.26
N LEU A 286 -20.54 13.85 6.87
CA LEU A 286 -19.65 12.71 7.01
C LEU A 286 -19.45 12.33 8.49
N GLN A 287 -19.18 13.29 9.37
CA GLN A 287 -19.00 13.04 10.81
C GLN A 287 -20.20 12.32 11.43
N HIS A 288 -21.41 12.68 11.03
CA HIS A 288 -22.63 12.03 11.49
C HIS A 288 -22.81 10.61 10.95
N VAL A 289 -22.35 10.33 9.73
CA VAL A 289 -22.53 9.03 9.06
C VAL A 289 -21.41 8.03 9.41
N VAL A 290 -20.24 8.50 9.86
CA VAL A 290 -19.06 7.66 10.19
C VAL A 290 -19.39 6.44 11.08
N PRO A 291 -20.15 6.57 12.19
CA PRO A 291 -20.52 5.40 13.00
C PRO A 291 -21.24 4.31 12.19
N GLN A 292 -22.15 4.72 11.30
CA GLN A 292 -22.89 3.79 10.43
C GLN A 292 -22.00 3.18 9.33
N LEU A 293 -21.01 3.92 8.81
CA LEU A 293 -20.03 3.36 7.85
C LEU A 293 -19.25 2.19 8.48
N TRP A 294 -18.78 2.37 9.71
CA TRP A 294 -18.03 1.33 10.41
C TRP A 294 -18.92 0.17 10.88
N ALA A 295 -20.15 0.45 11.30
CA ALA A 295 -21.13 -0.58 11.64
C ALA A 295 -21.47 -1.46 10.41
N GLU A 296 -21.64 -0.85 9.23
CA GLU A 296 -21.82 -1.56 7.96
C GLU A 296 -20.61 -2.44 7.64
N ALA A 297 -19.39 -1.88 7.72
CA ALA A 297 -18.16 -2.63 7.49
C ALA A 297 -18.01 -3.82 8.46
N TYR A 298 -18.39 -3.63 9.72
CA TYR A 298 -18.42 -4.69 10.73
C TYR A 298 -19.43 -5.78 10.41
N ALA A 299 -20.62 -5.44 9.91
CA ALA A 299 -21.61 -6.42 9.48
C ALA A 299 -21.06 -7.32 8.35
N TYR A 300 -20.41 -6.76 7.34
CA TYR A 300 -19.77 -7.56 6.27
C TYR A 300 -18.60 -8.41 6.78
N TYR A 301 -17.79 -7.90 7.70
CA TYR A 301 -16.75 -8.67 8.36
C TYR A 301 -17.33 -9.89 9.10
N ARG A 302 -18.41 -9.69 9.87
CA ARG A 302 -19.12 -10.76 10.60
C ARG A 302 -19.74 -11.80 9.67
N GLN A 303 -20.09 -11.42 8.45
CA GLN A 303 -20.56 -12.34 7.40
C GLN A 303 -19.42 -13.12 6.72
N GLY A 304 -18.16 -12.85 7.07
CA GLY A 304 -17.01 -13.55 6.48
C GLY A 304 -16.66 -13.09 5.07
N MET A 305 -16.95 -11.83 4.73
CA MET A 305 -16.59 -11.25 3.43
C MET A 305 -15.08 -11.41 3.17
N LYS A 306 -14.75 -11.88 1.96
CA LYS A 306 -13.36 -12.09 1.56
C LYS A 306 -12.72 -10.74 1.20
N LEU A 307 -11.45 -10.55 1.56
CA LEU A 307 -10.74 -9.27 1.41
C LEU A 307 -9.92 -9.16 0.11
N TYR A 308 -10.38 -9.81 -0.97
CA TYR A 308 -9.71 -9.79 -2.27
C TYR A 308 -10.70 -9.54 -3.40
N LEU A 309 -10.22 -8.91 -4.47
CA LEU A 309 -11.00 -8.66 -5.68
C LEU A 309 -11.25 -9.96 -6.44
N THR A 310 -12.33 -10.01 -7.20
CA THR A 310 -12.56 -11.10 -8.16
C THR A 310 -11.52 -11.02 -9.30
N PRO A 311 -11.21 -12.14 -9.99
CA PRO A 311 -10.23 -12.13 -11.07
C PRO A 311 -10.51 -11.07 -12.16
N ASP A 312 -11.77 -10.86 -12.52
CA ASP A 312 -12.16 -9.87 -13.53
C ASP A 312 -11.90 -8.42 -13.03
N MET A 313 -12.15 -8.16 -11.75
CA MET A 313 -11.87 -6.87 -11.14
C MET A 313 -10.37 -6.65 -10.91
N GLU A 314 -9.58 -7.71 -10.67
CA GLU A 314 -8.12 -7.61 -10.63
C GLU A 314 -7.55 -7.18 -11.99
N ILE A 315 -8.11 -7.70 -13.10
CA ILE A 315 -7.72 -7.27 -14.45
C ILE A 315 -8.00 -5.78 -14.65
N GLN A 316 -9.22 -5.32 -14.32
CA GLN A 316 -9.57 -3.90 -14.41
C GLN A 316 -8.69 -3.02 -13.50
N ALA A 317 -8.40 -3.47 -12.27
CA ALA A 317 -7.51 -2.75 -11.37
C ALA A 317 -6.08 -2.63 -11.93
N ASN A 318 -5.57 -3.69 -12.57
CA ASN A 318 -4.26 -3.67 -13.21
C ASN A 318 -4.22 -2.68 -14.38
N GLU A 319 -5.29 -2.55 -15.16
CA GLU A 319 -5.39 -1.56 -16.24
C GLU A 319 -5.30 -0.13 -15.68
N VAL A 320 -6.04 0.17 -14.61
CA VAL A 320 -5.97 1.49 -13.94
C VAL A 320 -4.56 1.75 -13.38
N GLN A 321 -3.91 0.75 -12.79
CA GLN A 321 -2.53 0.87 -12.28
C GLN A 321 -1.52 1.15 -13.39
N VAL A 322 -1.72 0.55 -14.57
CA VAL A 322 -0.88 0.80 -15.74
C VAL A 322 -1.00 2.25 -16.19
N GLN A 323 -2.23 2.80 -16.21
CA GLN A 323 -2.48 4.19 -16.59
C GLN A 323 -1.85 5.23 -15.65
N HIS A 324 -1.60 4.87 -14.38
CA HIS A 324 -0.98 5.74 -13.38
C HIS A 324 0.51 5.45 -13.15
N SER A 325 1.11 4.65 -14.03
CA SER A 325 2.54 4.34 -13.99
C SER A 325 3.33 5.34 -14.84
N ASN A 326 4.52 5.71 -14.37
CA ASN A 326 5.40 6.66 -15.07
C ASN A 326 5.88 6.15 -16.44
N ILE A 327 5.51 4.94 -16.81
CA ILE A 327 5.77 4.37 -18.13
C ILE A 327 5.20 5.21 -19.27
N LEU A 328 4.05 5.86 -19.07
CA LEU A 328 3.40 6.67 -20.11
C LEU A 328 4.12 8.00 -20.39
N VAL A 329 4.94 8.47 -19.45
CA VAL A 329 5.68 9.73 -19.57
C VAL A 329 7.18 9.48 -19.66
N ASP A 330 7.58 8.26 -20.00
CA ASP A 330 8.99 7.94 -20.12
C ASP A 330 9.60 8.76 -21.28
N PRO A 331 10.74 9.46 -21.06
CA PRO A 331 11.34 10.33 -22.06
C PRO A 331 11.73 9.61 -23.36
N ILE A 332 11.79 8.28 -23.38
CA ILE A 332 12.10 7.53 -24.61
C ILE A 332 10.85 7.14 -25.42
N MET A 333 9.63 7.39 -24.93
CA MET A 333 8.40 6.98 -25.62
C MET A 333 8.29 7.61 -27.02
N GLU A 334 8.53 8.92 -27.13
CA GLU A 334 8.50 9.63 -28.42
C GLU A 334 9.58 9.10 -29.37
N ASP A 335 10.82 8.91 -28.89
CA ASP A 335 11.92 8.36 -29.68
C ASP A 335 11.65 6.92 -30.13
N LEU A 336 10.96 6.14 -29.29
CA LEU A 336 10.58 4.76 -29.58
C LEU A 336 9.52 4.73 -30.68
N GLU A 337 8.49 5.56 -30.60
CA GLU A 337 7.49 5.71 -31.66
C GLU A 337 8.15 6.18 -32.97
N MET A 338 9.01 7.20 -32.92
CA MET A 338 9.77 7.67 -34.08
C MET A 338 10.63 6.57 -34.69
N TYR A 339 11.29 5.74 -33.87
CA TYR A 339 12.09 4.62 -34.36
C TYR A 339 11.25 3.56 -35.09
N LEU A 340 10.06 3.23 -34.57
CA LEU A 340 9.18 2.22 -35.15
C LEU A 340 8.49 2.69 -36.43
N GLU A 341 8.11 3.97 -36.49
CA GLU A 341 7.45 4.57 -37.66
C GLU A 341 8.43 5.01 -38.75
N ARG A 342 9.74 5.05 -38.45
CA ARG A 342 10.75 5.43 -39.43
C ARG A 342 10.75 4.47 -40.62
N GLU A 343 10.57 5.03 -41.81
CA GLU A 343 10.76 4.31 -43.05
C GLU A 343 12.21 3.81 -43.18
N ILE A 344 12.36 2.57 -43.60
CA ILE A 344 13.63 1.88 -43.81
C ILE A 344 13.69 1.30 -45.22
N PRO A 345 14.85 1.28 -45.89
CA PRO A 345 15.01 0.56 -47.15
C PRO A 345 14.75 -0.94 -47.00
N ILE A 346 14.26 -1.62 -48.04
CA ILE A 346 14.11 -3.09 -48.03
C ILE A 346 15.45 -3.79 -47.69
N GLN A 347 16.57 -3.22 -48.13
CA GLN A 347 17.92 -3.74 -47.87
C GLN A 347 18.32 -3.67 -46.39
N TYR A 348 17.60 -2.92 -45.55
CA TYR A 348 17.86 -2.75 -44.13
C TYR A 348 17.97 -4.09 -43.38
N ALA A 349 17.18 -5.09 -43.77
CA ALA A 349 17.21 -6.43 -43.19
C ALA A 349 18.55 -7.17 -43.42
N SER A 350 19.27 -6.84 -44.49
CA SER A 350 20.56 -7.44 -44.88
C SER A 350 21.79 -6.68 -44.40
N TRP A 351 21.60 -5.44 -43.92
CA TRP A 351 22.70 -4.59 -43.48
C TRP A 351 23.32 -5.05 -42.16
N THR A 352 24.62 -4.83 -42.03
CA THR A 352 25.33 -5.04 -40.77
C THR A 352 24.86 -4.06 -39.70
N ILE A 353 25.00 -4.44 -38.42
CA ILE A 353 24.60 -3.58 -37.29
C ILE A 353 25.22 -2.17 -37.34
N PRO A 354 26.52 -1.98 -37.65
CA PRO A 354 27.08 -0.63 -37.78
C PRO A 354 26.39 0.25 -38.83
N ILE A 355 26.00 -0.33 -39.97
CA ILE A 355 25.31 0.41 -41.05
C ILE A 355 23.88 0.76 -40.62
N ARG A 356 23.17 -0.18 -39.98
CA ARG A 356 21.84 0.04 -39.43
C ARG A 356 21.84 1.16 -38.38
N LEU A 357 22.87 1.18 -37.51
CA LEU A 357 23.08 2.27 -36.54
C LEU A 357 23.38 3.60 -37.21
N ALA A 358 24.21 3.62 -38.26
CA ALA A 358 24.52 4.83 -39.01
C ALA A 358 23.26 5.40 -39.68
N TYR A 359 22.41 4.54 -40.24
CA TYR A 359 21.12 4.94 -40.80
C TYR A 359 20.20 5.55 -39.74
N GLN A 360 20.04 4.89 -38.60
CA GLN A 360 19.19 5.40 -37.51
C GLN A 360 19.69 6.73 -36.95
N LYS A 361 20.99 7.01 -37.02
CA LYS A 361 21.58 8.32 -36.68
C LYS A 361 21.51 9.36 -37.80
N GLY A 362 20.99 9.01 -38.98
CA GLY A 362 20.97 9.87 -40.16
C GLY A 362 22.33 10.07 -40.82
N ALA A 363 23.36 9.31 -40.41
CA ALA A 363 24.72 9.37 -40.94
C ALA A 363 24.90 8.52 -42.22
N TYR A 364 23.88 7.75 -42.60
CA TYR A 364 23.85 6.94 -43.81
C TYR A 364 22.46 6.99 -44.44
N SER A 365 22.43 7.02 -45.78
CA SER A 365 21.22 6.95 -46.59
C SER A 365 21.51 6.14 -47.83
N GLU A 366 20.61 5.24 -48.18
CA GLU A 366 20.73 4.39 -49.38
C GLU A 366 20.01 5.06 -50.56
N PRO A 367 20.71 5.41 -51.65
CA PRO A 367 20.08 6.03 -52.81
C PRO A 367 19.26 5.02 -53.62
N ASN A 368 18.08 5.45 -54.12
CA ASN A 368 17.20 4.68 -55.00
C ASN A 368 16.61 3.38 -54.42
N SER A 369 16.36 3.33 -53.11
CA SER A 369 15.68 2.20 -52.48
C SER A 369 14.17 2.39 -52.33
N THR A 370 13.43 1.29 -52.51
CA THR A 370 12.04 1.19 -52.06
C THR A 370 12.01 1.21 -50.53
N MET A 371 11.19 2.09 -49.97
CA MET A 371 11.01 2.22 -48.53
C MET A 371 9.91 1.29 -48.04
N THR A 372 10.11 0.73 -46.85
CA THR A 372 9.15 -0.06 -46.09
C THR A 372 9.20 0.38 -44.63
N THR A 373 8.27 -0.10 -43.80
CA THR A 373 8.33 0.11 -42.36
C THR A 373 8.85 -1.13 -41.64
N LEU A 374 9.27 -0.96 -40.39
CA LEU A 374 9.60 -2.08 -39.52
C LEU A 374 8.33 -2.87 -39.20
N ASN A 375 8.28 -4.13 -39.64
CA ASN A 375 7.15 -5.03 -39.38
C ASN A 375 7.38 -5.95 -38.19
N MET A 376 8.64 -6.11 -37.77
CA MET A 376 9.02 -6.99 -36.65
C MET A 376 10.24 -6.42 -35.92
N VAL A 377 10.16 -6.37 -34.59
CA VAL A 377 11.26 -5.91 -33.72
C VAL A 377 11.36 -6.75 -32.45
N CYS A 378 12.53 -6.73 -31.82
CA CYS A 378 12.71 -7.29 -30.48
C CYS A 378 13.32 -6.24 -29.53
N ALA A 379 13.13 -6.42 -28.23
CA ALA A 379 13.63 -5.48 -27.23
C ALA A 379 15.14 -5.23 -27.35
N ARG A 380 15.94 -6.24 -27.69
CA ARG A 380 17.38 -6.10 -27.89
C ARG A 380 17.71 -5.19 -29.08
N GLN A 381 17.00 -5.37 -30.20
CA GLN A 381 17.17 -4.51 -31.37
C GLN A 381 16.85 -3.06 -31.02
N ILE A 382 15.74 -2.80 -30.34
CA ILE A 382 15.34 -1.45 -29.91
C ILE A 382 16.44 -0.83 -29.02
N ILE A 383 16.94 -1.56 -28.03
CA ILE A 383 17.99 -1.09 -27.10
C ILE A 383 19.29 -0.70 -27.84
N GLU A 384 19.67 -1.50 -28.83
CA GLU A 384 20.92 -1.27 -29.56
C GLU A 384 20.77 -0.18 -30.64
N GLU A 385 19.68 -0.23 -31.43
CA GLU A 385 19.49 0.55 -32.65
C GLU A 385 18.84 1.92 -32.46
N MET A 386 17.97 2.08 -31.45
CA MET A 386 17.27 3.34 -31.24
C MET A 386 18.28 4.47 -30.98
N PRO A 387 18.18 5.62 -31.67
CA PRO A 387 19.14 6.71 -31.59
C PRO A 387 18.96 7.56 -30.32
N ASN A 388 18.85 6.92 -29.16
CA ASN A 388 18.65 7.58 -27.87
C ASN A 388 19.77 7.19 -26.89
N ASP A 389 20.50 8.19 -26.42
CA ASP A 389 21.62 8.02 -25.49
C ASP A 389 21.18 7.64 -24.06
N LEU A 390 19.97 7.98 -23.63
CA LEU A 390 19.45 7.64 -22.30
C LEU A 390 19.32 6.13 -22.10
N VAL A 391 18.94 5.39 -23.14
CA VAL A 391 18.85 3.92 -23.10
C VAL A 391 20.23 3.31 -22.85
N ARG A 392 21.25 3.78 -23.57
CA ARG A 392 22.63 3.28 -23.44
C ARG A 392 23.29 3.70 -22.12
N ARG A 393 23.01 4.90 -21.63
CA ARG A 393 23.56 5.43 -20.37
C ARG A 393 22.93 4.81 -19.13
N ASN A 394 21.70 4.27 -19.23
CA ASN A 394 20.97 3.70 -18.10
C ASN A 394 20.51 2.24 -18.35
N PRO A 395 21.45 1.29 -18.52
CA PRO A 395 21.11 -0.11 -18.80
C PRO A 395 20.36 -0.80 -17.66
N ALA A 396 20.49 -0.30 -16.42
CA ALA A 396 19.76 -0.80 -15.26
C ALA A 396 18.27 -0.44 -15.29
N LYS A 397 17.89 0.67 -15.93
CA LYS A 397 16.49 1.09 -16.09
C LYS A 397 15.88 0.46 -17.34
N TYR A 398 16.52 0.64 -18.49
CA TYR A 398 15.99 0.21 -19.79
C TYR A 398 16.36 -1.24 -20.11
N THR A 399 15.87 -2.15 -19.27
CA THR A 399 16.03 -3.59 -19.50
C THR A 399 15.14 -4.08 -20.64
N SER A 400 15.41 -5.27 -21.17
CA SER A 400 14.53 -5.87 -22.19
C SER A 400 13.09 -6.06 -21.69
N GLN A 401 12.88 -6.27 -20.39
CA GLN A 401 11.54 -6.37 -19.80
C GLN A 401 10.84 -5.01 -19.84
N TYR A 402 11.53 -3.94 -19.46
CA TYR A 402 11.00 -2.58 -19.47
C TYR A 402 10.64 -2.13 -20.90
N ILE A 403 11.52 -2.37 -21.88
CA ILE A 403 11.25 -2.04 -23.29
C ILE A 403 10.04 -2.81 -23.84
N ASN A 404 9.89 -4.10 -23.51
CA ASN A 404 8.70 -4.85 -23.90
C ASN A 404 7.42 -4.25 -23.31
N ARG A 405 7.49 -3.65 -22.12
CA ARG A 405 6.34 -2.99 -21.50
C ARG A 405 6.01 -1.66 -22.18
N LEU A 406 7.02 -0.86 -22.56
CA LEU A 406 6.81 0.33 -23.38
C LEU A 406 6.14 -0.04 -24.72
N MET A 407 6.65 -1.08 -25.40
CA MET A 407 6.06 -1.60 -26.63
C MET A 407 4.60 -2.02 -26.48
N SER A 408 4.18 -2.52 -25.30
CA SER A 408 2.78 -2.89 -25.06
C SER A 408 1.81 -1.71 -25.06
N MET A 409 2.31 -0.48 -24.89
CA MET A 409 1.51 0.74 -24.96
C MET A 409 1.41 1.30 -26.38
N ILE A 410 2.24 0.82 -27.30
CA ILE A 410 2.31 1.38 -28.65
C ILE A 410 1.18 0.80 -29.49
N PRO A 411 0.33 1.65 -30.09
CA PRO A 411 -0.75 1.18 -30.96
C PRO A 411 -0.19 0.41 -32.17
N ASN A 412 -0.98 -0.52 -32.69
CA ASN A 412 -0.66 -1.30 -33.89
C ASN A 412 0.53 -2.28 -33.77
N TRP A 413 1.05 -2.52 -32.56
CA TRP A 413 2.05 -3.55 -32.29
C TRP A 413 1.48 -4.62 -31.35
N LYS A 414 1.66 -5.88 -31.71
CA LYS A 414 1.29 -7.03 -30.85
C LYS A 414 2.49 -7.91 -30.59
N ARG A 415 2.55 -8.44 -29.38
CA ARG A 415 3.57 -9.43 -29.01
C ARG A 415 3.20 -10.78 -29.61
N SER A 416 4.16 -11.44 -30.27
CA SER A 416 3.94 -12.74 -30.90
C SER A 416 3.62 -13.83 -29.88
N ASP A 417 2.51 -14.54 -30.12
CA ASP A 417 2.11 -15.74 -29.38
C ASP A 417 3.08 -16.91 -29.64
N GLN A 418 3.70 -16.95 -30.83
CA GLN A 418 4.70 -17.95 -31.15
C GLN A 418 5.99 -17.72 -30.36
N GLU A 419 6.49 -18.76 -29.70
CA GLU A 419 7.70 -18.67 -28.87
C GLU A 419 8.93 -18.31 -29.70
N LYS A 420 9.06 -18.83 -30.93
CA LYS A 420 10.23 -18.60 -31.78
C LYS A 420 9.83 -18.25 -33.21
N VAL A 421 10.14 -17.03 -33.64
CA VAL A 421 9.77 -16.51 -34.96
C VAL A 421 11.03 -16.23 -35.80
N LYS A 422 10.96 -16.49 -37.11
CA LYS A 422 12.02 -16.15 -38.10
C LYS A 422 11.73 -14.78 -38.73
N GLY A 423 12.76 -14.10 -39.25
CA GLY A 423 12.60 -12.86 -40.01
C GLY A 423 13.36 -11.65 -39.45
N LEU A 424 13.93 -11.77 -38.25
CA LEU A 424 14.80 -10.73 -37.66
C LEU A 424 16.26 -10.91 -38.06
N HIS A 425 17.03 -9.82 -38.04
CA HIS A 425 18.45 -9.83 -38.40
C HIS A 425 19.22 -10.87 -37.55
N PRO A 426 20.18 -11.64 -38.12
CA PRO A 426 20.84 -12.74 -37.42
C PRO A 426 21.49 -12.37 -36.09
N ALA A 427 21.97 -11.14 -35.93
CA ALA A 427 22.56 -10.64 -34.68
C ALA A 427 21.58 -10.61 -33.49
N TYR A 428 20.27 -10.56 -33.75
CA TYR A 428 19.21 -10.55 -32.75
C TYR A 428 18.53 -11.91 -32.55
N CYS A 429 18.98 -12.92 -33.30
CA CYS A 429 18.44 -14.27 -33.24
C CYS A 429 19.28 -15.17 -32.34
N ASP A 430 18.68 -16.27 -31.88
CA ASP A 430 19.39 -17.36 -31.23
C ASP A 430 20.20 -18.18 -32.25
N LYS A 431 20.91 -19.21 -31.77
CA LYS A 431 21.69 -20.14 -32.62
C LYS A 431 20.86 -20.84 -33.71
N THR A 432 19.53 -20.82 -33.61
CA THR A 432 18.60 -21.40 -34.57
C THR A 432 18.07 -20.40 -35.60
N GLY A 433 18.56 -19.15 -35.57
CA GLY A 433 18.10 -18.07 -36.44
C GLY A 433 16.68 -17.60 -36.12
N ARG A 434 16.22 -17.82 -34.88
CA ARG A 434 14.89 -17.41 -34.42
C ARG A 434 14.98 -16.48 -33.22
N VAL A 435 14.01 -15.58 -33.09
CA VAL A 435 13.89 -14.68 -31.95
C VAL A 435 12.76 -15.11 -31.02
N LYS A 436 12.95 -14.90 -29.71
CA LYS A 436 11.95 -15.27 -28.71
C LYS A 436 10.92 -14.15 -28.51
N HIS A 437 9.65 -14.43 -28.78
CA HIS A 437 8.51 -13.51 -28.62
C HIS A 437 8.75 -12.07 -29.15
N PRO A 438 9.00 -11.88 -30.46
CA PRO A 438 9.12 -10.53 -31.01
C PRO A 438 7.79 -9.77 -30.99
N TRP A 439 7.89 -8.46 -31.20
CA TRP A 439 6.76 -7.60 -31.52
C TRP A 439 6.57 -7.57 -33.03
N VAL A 440 5.31 -7.68 -33.46
CA VAL A 440 4.91 -7.69 -34.87
C VAL A 440 3.84 -6.61 -35.07
N ARG A 441 3.94 -5.87 -36.18
CA ARG A 441 2.96 -4.86 -36.55
C ARG A 441 1.67 -5.52 -37.05
N VAL A 442 0.52 -5.06 -36.58
CA VAL A 442 -0.80 -5.69 -36.80
C VAL A 442 -1.24 -5.61 -38.27
N ASP A 443 -0.80 -4.58 -39.00
CA ASP A 443 -1.16 -4.33 -40.41
C ASP A 443 -0.07 -4.78 -41.41
N ALA A 444 0.93 -5.55 -40.97
CA ALA A 444 1.94 -6.06 -41.90
C ALA A 444 1.29 -7.07 -42.86
N PRO A 445 1.47 -6.93 -44.19
CA PRO A 445 1.03 -7.97 -45.12
C PRO A 445 1.75 -9.26 -44.73
N SER A 446 0.98 -10.27 -44.35
CA SER A 446 1.49 -11.62 -44.14
C SER A 446 2.17 -12.05 -45.44
N GLU A 447 3.48 -12.33 -45.39
CA GLU A 447 4.17 -12.98 -46.51
C GLU A 447 3.35 -14.21 -46.89
N GLU A 448 2.76 -14.18 -48.10
CA GLU A 448 2.17 -15.35 -48.71
C GLU A 448 3.22 -16.46 -48.69
N VAL A 449 2.79 -17.61 -48.23
CA VAL A 449 3.53 -18.87 -48.28
C VAL A 449 3.94 -19.10 -49.74
N SER A 450 5.20 -18.83 -50.06
CA SER A 450 5.78 -19.22 -51.36
C SER A 450 5.57 -20.73 -51.56
N PRO A 451 5.05 -21.17 -52.71
CA PRO A 451 4.71 -22.57 -52.94
C PRO A 451 5.98 -23.42 -52.97
N ALA A 452 5.86 -24.63 -52.45
CA ALA A 452 6.91 -25.62 -52.39
C ALA A 452 7.64 -25.78 -53.74
N LEU A 453 8.97 -25.81 -53.70
CA LEU A 453 9.81 -26.30 -54.80
C LEU A 453 9.42 -27.77 -55.10
N PRO A 454 9.23 -28.16 -56.37
CA PRO A 454 8.93 -29.54 -56.72
C PRO A 454 10.15 -30.43 -56.46
N SER A 455 9.90 -31.57 -55.82
CA SER A 455 10.88 -32.65 -55.64
C SER A 455 11.13 -33.35 -56.98
N GLU A 456 12.37 -33.34 -57.46
CA GLU A 456 12.83 -34.21 -58.53
C GLU A 456 13.00 -35.64 -58.01
N GLN A 457 11.96 -36.46 -58.13
CA GLN A 457 12.07 -37.89 -58.40
C GLN A 457 10.84 -38.29 -59.23
N ASP A 458 11.05 -38.47 -60.54
CA ASP A 458 10.49 -39.56 -61.36
C ASP A 458 10.76 -39.27 -62.85
N LEU A 459 11.87 -39.83 -63.34
CA LEU A 459 12.12 -40.01 -64.77
C LEU A 459 11.40 -41.29 -65.25
N PRO A 460 10.64 -41.26 -66.36
CA PRO A 460 10.21 -42.47 -67.03
C PRO A 460 11.14 -42.81 -68.22
N PHE A 461 11.62 -44.05 -68.20
CA PHE A 461 12.31 -44.84 -69.24
C PHE A 461 13.74 -44.46 -69.66
#